data_AF-A0A0R2YGB7-F1
#
_entry.id   AF-A0A0R2YGB7-F1
#
_cell.length_a   1.000
_cell.length_b   1.000
_cell.length_c   1.000
_cell.angle_alpha   90.00
_cell.angle_beta   90.00
_cell.angle_gamma   90.00
#
_symmetry.space_group_name_H-M   'P 1'
#
loop_
_entity.id
_entity.type
_entity.pdbx_description
1 polymer ?
#
loop_
_entity_poly.entity_id
_entity_poly.type
_entity_poly.pdbx_seq_one_letter_code
_entity_poly.pdbx_strand_id
1 'polypeptide(L)'
;MTISMDARALLIESVEQGLADGSLELGAAVRRLRTEVTGLHQSQFAKMCKISVRTLVHIEHGEGNPTLKSLNAVFRPFGLQMGVIKVRRNRL
;
A
#
# COMPACT_ATOMS: atom_id res chain seq x y z
N MET A 1 -16.50 12.59 2.31
CA MET A 1 -15.95 13.11 3.57
C MET A 1 -14.47 13.39 3.31
N THR A 2 -14.06 14.65 3.25
CA THR A 2 -12.68 15.01 2.89
C THR A 2 -11.83 14.93 4.15
N ILE A 3 -10.86 14.03 4.18
CA ILE A 3 -9.91 13.94 5.29
C ILE A 3 -9.03 15.20 5.30
N SER A 4 -8.68 15.73 6.49
CA SER A 4 -7.74 16.85 6.60
C SER A 4 -6.37 16.46 6.01
N MET A 5 -5.62 17.41 5.45
CA MET A 5 -4.29 17.13 4.89
C MET A 5 -3.34 16.52 5.92
N ASP A 6 -3.42 16.97 7.19
CA ASP A 6 -2.61 16.42 8.28
C ASP A 6 -3.00 14.98 8.60
N ALA A 7 -4.31 14.69 8.64
CA ALA A 7 -4.80 13.34 8.89
C ALA A 7 -4.39 12.37 7.77
N ARG A 8 -4.37 12.84 6.51
CA ARG A 8 -3.87 12.06 5.37
C ARG A 8 -2.40 11.71 5.53
N ALA A 9 -1.56 12.69 5.91
CA ALA A 9 -0.13 12.48 6.07
C ALA A 9 0.15 11.44 7.18
N LEU A 10 -0.51 11.57 8.33
CA LEU A 10 -0.37 10.64 9.46
C LEU A 10 -0.76 9.20 9.11
N LEU A 11 -1.81 9.01 8.32
CA LEU A 11 -2.21 7.67 7.87
C LEU A 11 -1.17 7.04 6.94
N ILE A 12 -0.62 7.82 6.00
CA ILE A 12 0.41 7.34 5.08
C ILE A 12 1.68 6.97 5.86
N GLU A 13 2.10 7.81 6.80
CA GLU A 13 3.26 7.55 7.66
C GLU A 13 3.05 6.29 8.52
N SER A 14 1.86 6.12 9.11
CA SER A 14 1.52 4.90 9.87
C SER A 14 1.63 3.63 9.02
N VAL A 15 1.20 3.69 7.75
CA VAL A 15 1.32 2.55 6.83
C VAL A 15 2.78 2.29 6.46
N GLU A 16 3.57 3.33 6.19
CA GLU A 16 5.00 3.20 5.90
C GLU A 16 5.75 2.57 7.08
N GLN A 17 5.54 3.07 8.30
CA GLN A 17 6.17 2.56 9.51
C GLN A 17 5.82 1.08 9.74
N GLY A 18 4.55 0.71 9.59
CA GLY A 18 4.12 -0.69 9.73
C GLY A 18 4.72 -1.62 8.69
N LEU A 19 4.94 -1.15 7.46
CA LEU A 19 5.67 -1.90 6.43
C LEU A 19 7.17 -2.02 6.79
N ALA A 20 7.78 -0.96 7.30
CA ALA A 20 9.20 -0.90 7.61
C ALA A 20 9.60 -1.72 8.85
N ASP A 21 8.69 -1.88 9.80
CA ASP A 21 8.88 -2.71 10.99
C ASP A 21 8.35 -4.15 10.87
N GLY A 22 7.59 -4.43 9.82
CA GLY A 22 7.03 -5.75 9.54
C GLY A 22 5.77 -6.06 10.35
N SER A 23 5.19 -5.10 11.07
CA SER A 23 3.91 -5.26 11.76
C SER A 23 2.71 -5.25 10.81
N LEU A 24 2.89 -4.73 9.59
CA LEU A 24 1.86 -4.65 8.56
C LEU A 24 2.28 -5.39 7.30
N GLU A 25 1.46 -6.35 6.87
CA GLU A 25 1.65 -7.04 5.61
C GLU A 25 1.35 -6.14 4.41
N LEU A 26 2.02 -6.41 3.28
CA LEU A 26 1.90 -5.63 2.06
C LEU A 26 0.45 -5.49 1.55
N GLY A 27 -0.31 -6.59 1.55
CA GLY A 27 -1.71 -6.57 1.10
C GLY A 27 -2.60 -5.74 2.00
N ALA A 28 -2.42 -5.86 3.32
CA ALA A 28 -3.12 -5.06 4.31
C ALA A 28 -2.79 -3.56 4.17
N ALA A 29 -1.51 -3.22 3.99
CA ALA A 29 -1.07 -1.85 3.74
C ALA A 29 -1.75 -1.22 2.51
N VAL A 30 -1.78 -1.95 1.38
CA VAL A 30 -2.44 -1.48 0.16
C VAL A 30 -3.94 -1.29 0.37
N ARG A 31 -4.59 -2.22 1.07
CA ARG A 31 -6.02 -2.10 1.40
C ARG A 31 -6.29 -0.87 2.27
N ARG A 32 -5.47 -0.63 3.29
CA ARG A 32 -5.59 0.55 4.18
C ARG A 32 -5.42 1.86 3.40
N LEU A 33 -4.40 1.95 2.55
CA LEU A 33 -4.22 3.11 1.66
C LEU A 33 -5.43 3.34 0.76
N ARG A 34 -6.01 2.28 0.21
CA ARG A 34 -7.24 2.39 -0.59
C ARG A 34 -8.43 2.87 0.25
N THR A 35 -8.74 2.21 1.36
CA THR A 35 -9.98 2.48 2.10
C THR A 35 -9.89 3.71 3.00
N GLU A 36 -8.80 3.89 3.72
CA GLU A 36 -8.66 4.94 4.73
C GLU A 36 -8.17 6.26 4.14
N VAL A 37 -7.27 6.21 3.14
CA VAL A 37 -6.72 7.45 2.53
C VAL A 37 -7.56 7.94 1.35
N THR A 38 -8.02 7.04 0.48
CA THR A 38 -8.75 7.43 -0.74
C THR A 38 -10.26 7.25 -0.64
N GLY A 39 -10.74 6.35 0.23
CA GLY A 39 -12.15 5.98 0.30
C GLY A 39 -12.68 5.25 -0.94
N LEU A 40 -11.82 4.78 -1.84
CA LEU A 40 -12.20 4.21 -3.13
C LEU A 40 -12.50 2.70 -3.06
N HIS A 41 -13.42 2.25 -3.89
CA HIS A 41 -13.59 0.82 -4.16
C HIS A 41 -12.47 0.29 -5.06
N GLN A 42 -12.25 -1.04 -5.06
CA GLN A 42 -11.14 -1.68 -5.78
C GLN A 42 -11.07 -1.30 -7.27
N SER A 43 -12.22 -1.21 -7.95
CA SER A 43 -12.25 -0.85 -9.38
C SER A 43 -11.76 0.58 -9.65
N GLN A 44 -12.19 1.54 -8.82
CA GLN A 44 -11.79 2.94 -8.92
C GLN A 44 -10.31 3.11 -8.56
N PHE A 45 -9.87 2.44 -7.50
CA PHE A 45 -8.48 2.49 -7.05
C PHE A 45 -7.52 1.84 -8.07
N ALA A 46 -7.86 0.67 -8.61
CA ALA A 46 -7.07 0.03 -9.66
C ALA A 46 -6.92 0.92 -10.89
N LYS A 47 -8.00 1.61 -11.30
CA LYS A 47 -7.97 2.59 -12.38
C LYS A 47 -7.04 3.77 -12.06
N MET A 48 -7.11 4.31 -10.85
CA MET A 48 -6.22 5.38 -10.37
C MET A 48 -4.75 4.96 -10.43
N CYS A 49 -4.44 3.74 -10.00
CA CYS A 49 -3.10 3.16 -10.02
C CYS A 49 -2.68 2.61 -11.39
N LYS A 50 -3.54 2.67 -12.41
CA LYS A 50 -3.29 2.16 -13.77
C LYS A 50 -2.89 0.67 -13.79
N ILE A 51 -3.56 -0.16 -12.98
CA ILE A 51 -3.42 -1.61 -12.95
C ILE A 51 -4.78 -2.30 -13.13
N SER A 52 -4.78 -3.61 -13.41
CA SER A 52 -6.04 -4.37 -13.45
C SER A 52 -6.63 -4.54 -12.05
N VAL A 53 -7.96 -4.64 -11.95
CA VAL A 53 -8.64 -4.94 -10.68
C VAL A 53 -8.17 -6.27 -10.12
N ARG A 54 -7.97 -7.27 -10.98
CA ARG A 54 -7.43 -8.58 -10.58
C ARG A 54 -6.05 -8.45 -9.93
N THR A 55 -5.16 -7.64 -10.51
CA THR A 55 -3.83 -7.36 -9.95
C THR A 55 -3.96 -6.73 -8.57
N LEU A 56 -4.85 -5.74 -8.40
CA LEU A 56 -5.08 -5.13 -7.09
C LEU A 56 -5.60 -6.13 -6.06
N VAL A 57 -6.59 -6.96 -6.42
CA VAL A 57 -7.17 -7.98 -5.54
C VAL A 57 -6.10 -8.98 -5.09
N HIS A 58 -5.30 -9.49 -6.02
CA HIS A 58 -4.19 -10.39 -5.69
C HIS A 58 -3.19 -9.73 -4.72
N ILE A 59 -2.83 -8.46 -4.97
CA ILE A 59 -1.96 -7.70 -4.05
C ILE A 59 -2.60 -7.59 -2.66
N GLU A 60 -3.87 -7.17 -2.57
CA GLU A 60 -4.58 -6.98 -1.29
C GLU A 60 -4.74 -8.28 -0.49
N HIS A 61 -4.86 -9.42 -1.17
CA HIS A 61 -4.94 -10.74 -0.54
C HIS A 61 -3.57 -11.38 -0.25
N GLY A 62 -2.46 -10.74 -0.64
CA GLY A 62 -1.13 -11.34 -0.52
C GLY A 62 -0.93 -12.55 -1.44
N GLU A 63 -1.73 -12.66 -2.50
CA GLU A 63 -1.70 -13.76 -3.45
C GLU A 63 -0.80 -13.47 -4.65
N GLY A 64 -0.04 -14.48 -5.09
CA GLY A 64 0.82 -14.40 -6.27
C GLY A 64 2.12 -13.63 -6.02
N ASN A 65 2.74 -13.16 -7.11
CA ASN A 65 4.01 -12.45 -7.10
C ASN A 65 3.88 -11.13 -7.88
N PRO A 66 3.39 -10.04 -7.24
CA PRO A 66 3.23 -8.77 -7.91
C PRO A 66 4.58 -8.20 -8.35
N THR A 67 4.64 -7.70 -9.59
CA THR A 67 5.86 -7.06 -10.08
C THR A 67 6.16 -5.78 -9.31
N LEU A 68 7.44 -5.41 -9.18
CA LEU A 68 7.85 -4.11 -8.61
C LEU A 68 7.15 -2.94 -9.32
N LYS A 69 6.91 -3.05 -10.63
CA LYS A 69 6.16 -2.05 -11.41
C LYS A 69 4.73 -1.88 -10.88
N SER A 70 4.03 -2.98 -10.61
CA SER A 70 2.67 -2.96 -10.07
C SER A 70 2.64 -2.37 -8.66
N LEU A 71 3.58 -2.77 -7.79
CA LEU A 71 3.69 -2.22 -6.44
C LEU A 71 3.97 -0.72 -6.46
N ASN A 72 4.95 -0.28 -7.24
CA ASN A 72 5.25 1.16 -7.39
C ASN A 72 4.08 1.96 -7.97
N ALA A 73 3.26 1.36 -8.84
CA ALA A 73 2.06 2.01 -9.35
C ALA A 73 1.00 2.23 -8.27
N VAL A 74 0.89 1.31 -7.31
CA VAL A 74 -0.01 1.43 -6.14
C VAL A 74 0.49 2.45 -5.13
N PHE A 75 1.80 2.50 -4.88
CA PHE A 75 2.39 3.38 -3.85
C PHE A 75 2.60 4.84 -4.31
N ARG A 76 2.84 5.06 -5.61
CA ARG A 76 3.11 6.39 -6.19
C ARG A 76 2.10 7.48 -5.82
N PRO A 77 0.77 7.26 -5.85
CA PRO A 77 -0.24 8.27 -5.45
C PRO A 77 -0.10 8.78 -4.01
N PHE A 78 0.66 8.07 -3.17
CA PHE A 78 0.89 8.40 -1.78
C PHE A 78 2.29 8.97 -1.53
N GLY A 79 3.11 9.16 -2.57
CA GLY A 79 4.51 9.56 -2.43
C GLY A 79 5.43 8.43 -1.97
N LEU A 80 4.95 7.18 -2.04
CA LEU A 80 5.69 5.99 -1.62
C LEU A 80 6.23 5.21 -2.83
N GLN A 81 7.27 4.41 -2.61
CA GLN A 81 7.82 3.47 -3.59
C GLN A 81 8.49 2.28 -2.89
N MET A 82 8.63 1.16 -3.59
CA MET A 82 9.39 0.01 -3.13
C MET A 82 10.88 0.36 -3.03
N GLY A 83 11.53 -0.09 -1.96
CA GLY A 83 12.95 0.12 -1.71
C GLY A 83 13.59 -1.07 -1.00
N VAL A 84 14.91 -1.03 -0.87
CA VAL A 84 15.69 -2.02 -0.14
C VAL A 84 15.77 -1.61 1.32
N ILE A 85 15.42 -2.53 2.23
CA ILE A 85 15.55 -2.33 3.69
C ILE A 85 16.55 -3.33 4.29
N LYS A 86 17.04 -3.03 5.49
CA LYS A 86 17.88 -3.99 6.25
C LYS A 86 17.01 -5.17 6.70
N VAL A 87 17.42 -6.38 6.37
CA VAL A 87 16.76 -7.60 6.87
C VAL A 87 16.90 -7.64 8.39
N ARG A 88 15.77 -7.62 9.11
CA ARG A 88 15.72 -7.83 10.54
C ARG A 88 15.93 -9.31 10.82
N ARG A 89 17.15 -9.70 11.21
CA ARG A 89 17.41 -11.02 11.76
C ARG A 89 16.94 -11.00 13.21
N ASN A 90 15.82 -11.65 13.49
CA ASN A 90 15.44 -11.94 14.87
C ASN A 90 16.52 -12.91 15.41
N ARG A 91 17.48 -12.40 16.19
CA ARG A 91 18.36 -13.28 16.97
C ARG A 91 17.49 -13.87 18.07
N LEU A 92 17.00 -15.08 17.84
CA LEU A 92 16.58 -15.99 18.91
C LEU A 92 17.81 -16.40 19.71
#